data_AF-A0A3N5L5M0-F1
#
_entry.id   AF-A0A3N5L5M0-F1
#
_cell.length_a   1.000
_cell.length_b   1.000
_cell.length_c   1.000
_cell.angle_alpha   90.00
_cell.angle_beta   90.00
_cell.angle_gamma   90.00
#
_symmetry.space_group_name_H-M   'P 1'
#
loop_
_entity.id
_entity.type
_entity.pdbx_description
1 polymer ?
#
loop_
_entity_poly.entity_id
_entity_poly.type
_entity_poly.pdbx_seq_one_letter_code
_entity_poly.pdbx_strand_id
1 'polypeptide(L)'
;MANDTRLSAVEASAYLPDPRAEHYWDLWRFTSKVLTDQLKYPPPEFAWDMVVLYKPHLQWRERPPEPTLFMQARDLKIGLKFDPEGLKAELKKWVQ
;
A
#
# COMPACT_ATOMS: atom_id res chain seq x y z
N MET A 1 2.85 -12.81 -17.59
CA MET A 1 1.86 -12.19 -16.68
C MET A 1 0.55 -12.97 -16.76
N ALA A 2 0.53 -14.20 -16.24
CA ALA A 2 -0.62 -15.12 -16.33
C ALA A 2 -1.29 -15.34 -14.96
N ASN A 3 -0.88 -14.56 -13.94
CA ASN A 3 -1.03 -14.88 -12.53
C ASN A 3 -1.64 -13.74 -11.70
N ASP A 4 -1.95 -12.59 -12.31
CA ASP A 4 -2.67 -11.49 -11.65
C ASP A 4 -4.13 -11.51 -12.11
N THR A 5 -4.89 -12.46 -11.54
CA THR A 5 -6.29 -12.72 -11.88
C THR A 5 -7.15 -12.45 -10.65
N ARG A 6 -8.44 -12.20 -10.88
CA ARG A 6 -9.39 -12.10 -9.76
C ARG A 6 -9.34 -13.35 -8.86
N LEU A 7 -9.18 -14.54 -9.44
CA LEU A 7 -9.13 -15.78 -8.69
C LEU A 7 -7.92 -15.81 -7.74
N SER A 8 -6.71 -15.53 -8.26
CA SER A 8 -5.50 -15.50 -7.45
C SER A 8 -5.54 -14.41 -6.38
N ALA A 9 -6.14 -13.25 -6.65
CA ALA A 9 -6.32 -12.20 -5.64
C ALA A 9 -7.28 -12.62 -4.52
N VAL A 10 -8.38 -13.30 -4.86
CA VAL A 10 -9.33 -13.82 -3.86
C VAL A 10 -8.65 -14.89 -2.99
N GLU A 11 -7.90 -15.82 -3.60
CA GLU A 11 -7.13 -16.82 -2.85
C GLU A 11 -6.10 -16.17 -1.92
N ALA A 12 -5.38 -15.15 -2.39
CA ALA A 12 -4.41 -14.42 -1.58
C ALA A 12 -5.05 -13.69 -0.39
N SER A 13 -6.24 -13.12 -0.57
CA SER A 13 -6.95 -12.40 0.51
C SER A 13 -7.30 -13.30 1.71
N ALA A 14 -7.44 -14.60 1.50
CA ALA A 14 -7.72 -15.56 2.57
C ALA A 14 -6.57 -15.66 3.60
N TYR A 15 -5.35 -15.26 3.23
CA TYR A 15 -4.18 -15.30 4.13
C TYR A 15 -4.13 -14.14 5.14
N LEU A 16 -5.04 -13.17 5.03
CA LEU A 16 -5.16 -12.09 6.02
C LEU A 16 -6.63 -11.95 6.46
N PRO A 17 -7.14 -12.92 7.26
CA PRO A 17 -8.55 -12.97 7.67
C PRO A 17 -8.87 -11.99 8.81
N ASP A 18 -8.11 -10.90 8.94
CA ASP A 18 -8.32 -9.91 9.99
C ASP A 18 -9.63 -9.15 9.71
N PRO A 19 -10.64 -9.16 10.60
CA PRO A 19 -11.91 -8.47 10.36
C PRO A 19 -11.75 -6.95 10.27
N ARG A 20 -10.59 -6.40 10.64
CA ARG A 20 -10.25 -4.98 10.48
C ARG A 20 -9.68 -4.67 9.10
N ALA A 21 -9.35 -5.68 8.30
CA ALA A 21 -8.83 -5.54 6.95
C ALA A 21 -9.91 -5.84 5.91
N GLU A 22 -10.04 -4.95 4.94
CA GLU A 22 -10.96 -5.11 3.81
C GLU A 22 -10.15 -5.35 2.54
N HIS A 23 -10.59 -6.33 1.75
CA HIS A 23 -9.90 -6.76 0.53
C HIS A 23 -10.68 -6.36 -0.70
N TYR A 24 -10.02 -5.72 -1.65
CA TYR A 24 -10.64 -5.19 -2.87
C TYR A 24 -9.86 -5.64 -4.10
N TRP A 25 -10.58 -6.12 -5.12
CA TRP A 25 -10.00 -6.33 -6.45
C TRP A 25 -10.17 -5.06 -7.30
N ASP A 26 -9.08 -4.35 -7.54
CA ASP A 26 -9.05 -3.10 -8.30
C ASP A 26 -8.97 -3.34 -9.82
N LEU A 27 -10.08 -3.81 -10.40
CA LEU A 27 -10.17 -4.18 -11.82
C LEU A 27 -9.70 -3.07 -12.78
N TRP A 28 -9.94 -1.80 -12.43
CA TRP A 28 -9.62 -0.65 -13.29
C TRP A 28 -8.33 0.07 -12.90
N ARG A 29 -7.58 -0.49 -11.95
CA ARG A 29 -6.33 0.07 -11.44
C ARG A 29 -6.51 1.49 -10.86
N PHE A 30 -7.67 1.78 -10.28
CA PHE A 30 -7.97 3.08 -9.68
C PHE A 30 -6.99 3.39 -8.54
N THR A 31 -6.86 2.49 -7.57
CA THR A 31 -6.02 2.68 -6.39
C THR A 31 -4.55 2.76 -6.79
N SER A 32 -4.09 1.86 -7.66
CA SER A 32 -2.69 1.90 -8.12
C SER A 32 -2.37 3.17 -8.92
N LYS A 33 -3.29 3.67 -9.77
CA LYS A 33 -3.09 4.96 -10.47
C LYS A 33 -3.04 6.14 -9.50
N VAL A 34 -3.96 6.20 -8.54
CA VAL A 34 -4.03 7.27 -7.54
C VAL A 34 -2.75 7.30 -6.69
N LEU A 35 -2.29 6.14 -6.22
CA LEU A 35 -1.06 6.04 -5.43
C LEU A 35 0.20 6.28 -6.27
N THR A 36 0.23 5.83 -7.53
CA THR A 36 1.34 6.14 -8.46
C THR A 36 1.51 7.65 -8.64
N ASP A 37 0.41 8.38 -8.89
CA ASP A 37 0.42 9.84 -9.04
C ASP A 37 0.88 10.51 -7.74
N GLN A 38 0.24 10.16 -6.62
CA GLN A 38 0.51 10.78 -5.33
C GLN A 38 1.95 10.56 -4.86
N LEU A 39 2.44 9.31 -4.90
CA LEU A 39 3.76 8.92 -4.42
C LEU A 39 4.86 9.21 -5.45
N LYS A 40 4.49 9.78 -6.60
CA LYS A 40 5.40 10.15 -7.70
C LYS A 40 6.24 8.97 -8.18
N TYR A 41 5.60 7.81 -8.33
CA TYR A 41 6.25 6.64 -8.92
C TYR A 41 6.75 6.97 -10.34
N PRO A 42 7.93 6.47 -10.75
CA PRO A 42 8.44 6.74 -12.09
C PRO A 42 7.47 6.19 -13.15
N PRO A 43 7.13 6.95 -14.21
CA PRO A 43 6.51 6.37 -15.39
C PRO A 43 7.48 5.32 -15.99
N PRO A 44 7.07 4.09 -16.37
CA PRO A 44 5.71 3.52 -16.53
C PRO A 44 5.26 2.61 -15.36
N GLU A 45 5.82 2.79 -14.18
CA GLU A 45 5.61 1.87 -13.06
C GLU A 45 4.28 2.12 -12.34
N PHE A 46 3.60 1.03 -11.97
CA PHE A 46 2.50 1.10 -11.01
C PHE A 46 3.04 1.02 -9.59
N ALA A 47 2.33 1.63 -8.65
CA ALA A 47 2.63 1.53 -7.24
C ALA A 47 2.23 0.13 -6.74
N TRP A 48 3.23 -0.70 -6.47
CA TRP A 48 3.16 -2.07 -5.95
C TRP A 48 4.41 -2.34 -5.09
N ASP A 49 4.40 -3.46 -4.35
CA ASP A 49 5.48 -3.85 -3.42
C ASP A 49 5.86 -2.74 -2.44
N MET A 50 4.85 -2.13 -1.83
CA MET A 50 4.99 -1.01 -0.92
C MET A 50 4.13 -1.15 0.32
N VAL A 51 4.56 -0.47 1.37
CA VAL A 51 3.80 -0.27 2.61
C VAL A 51 3.60 1.23 2.80
N VAL A 52 2.34 1.63 2.92
CA VAL A 52 1.95 3.02 3.16
C VAL A 52 1.17 3.07 4.46
N LEU A 53 1.68 3.81 5.44
CA LEU A 53 1.06 3.98 6.74
C LEU A 53 0.46 5.38 6.86
N TYR A 54 -0.73 5.44 7.44
CA TYR A 54 -1.42 6.67 7.77
C TYR A 54 -1.69 6.68 9.27
N LYS A 55 -1.32 7.77 9.95
CA LYS A 55 -1.65 7.96 11.37
C LYS A 55 -3.17 7.96 11.58
N PRO A 56 -3.64 7.61 12.79
CA PRO A 56 -5.07 7.59 13.10
C PRO A 56 -5.77 8.93 12.80
N HIS A 57 -7.05 8.84 12.48
CA HIS A 57 -7.95 9.98 12.22
C HIS A 57 -7.64 10.80 10.94
N LEU A 58 -6.67 10.37 10.12
CA LEU A 58 -6.54 10.91 8.76
C LEU A 58 -7.76 10.53 7.91
N GLN A 59 -8.32 11.52 7.22
CA GLN A 59 -9.48 11.33 6.35
C GLN A 59 -9.05 11.26 4.90
N TRP A 60 -9.52 10.23 4.20
CA TRP A 60 -9.41 10.13 2.75
C TRP A 60 -10.60 10.88 2.15
N ARG A 61 -10.31 11.91 1.37
CA ARG A 61 -11.34 12.70 0.66
C ARG A 61 -11.31 12.30 -0.82
N GLU A 62 -11.18 13.28 -1.71
CA GLU A 62 -11.03 13.04 -3.14
C GLU A 62 -9.71 12.33 -3.50
N ARG A 63 -8.68 12.48 -2.66
CA ARG A 63 -7.38 11.83 -2.78
C ARG A 63 -6.90 11.35 -1.39
N PRO A 64 -5.98 10.38 -1.34
CA PRO A 64 -5.38 9.97 -0.07
C PRO A 64 -4.56 11.15 0.48
N PRO A 65 -4.53 11.35 1.81
CA PRO A 65 -3.66 12.34 2.43
C PRO A 65 -2.19 11.95 2.24
N GLU A 66 -1.26 12.84 2.59
CA GLU A 66 0.16 12.46 2.63
C GLU A 66 0.40 11.29 3.60
N PRO A 67 1.21 10.28 3.22
CA PRO A 67 1.54 9.18 4.10
C PRO A 67 2.30 9.65 5.34
N THR A 68 2.04 8.99 6.47
CA THR A 68 2.90 9.11 7.66
C THR A 68 4.23 8.39 7.44
N LEU A 69 4.18 7.24 6.76
CA LEU A 69 5.35 6.49 6.36
C LEU A 69 5.07 5.84 5.00
N PHE A 70 6.06 5.88 4.12
CA PHE A 70 6.04 5.17 2.84
C PHE A 70 7.34 4.40 2.69
N MET A 71 7.22 3.07 2.63
CA MET A 71 8.30 2.13 2.40
C MET A 71 8.02 1.32 1.14
N GLN A 72 9.07 0.91 0.44
CA GLN A 72 8.97 0.14 -0.79
C GLN A 72 10.07 -0.92 -0.87
N ALA A 73 9.73 -2.11 -1.37
CA ALA A 73 10.64 -3.27 -1.45
C ALA A 73 11.41 -3.33 -2.78
N ARG A 74 11.45 -2.22 -3.50
CA ARG A 74 12.12 -2.03 -4.78
C ARG A 74 13.33 -1.09 -4.57
N ASP A 75 14.11 -0.84 -5.60
CA ASP A 75 15.28 0.05 -5.52
C ASP A 75 14.97 1.42 -6.13
N LEU A 76 13.85 2.01 -5.70
CA LEU A 76 13.38 3.30 -6.21
C LEU A 76 14.00 4.46 -5.43
N LYS A 77 14.15 5.61 -6.11
CA LYS A 77 14.60 6.87 -5.49
C LYS A 77 13.51 7.58 -4.66
N ILE A 78 12.34 6.94 -4.52
CA ILE A 78 11.19 7.44 -3.77
C ILE A 78 10.88 6.49 -2.62
N GLY A 79 10.36 7.05 -1.52
CA GLY A 79 10.08 6.28 -0.32
C GLY A 79 11.35 5.75 0.35
N LEU A 80 11.16 5.11 1.50
CA LEU A 80 12.23 4.40 2.19
C LEU A 80 12.33 2.97 1.67
N LYS A 81 13.52 2.39 1.71
CA LYS A 81 13.66 0.95 1.49
C LYS A 81 12.89 0.20 2.59
N PHE A 82 12.18 -0.86 2.22
CA PHE A 82 11.44 -1.66 3.18
C PHE A 82 12.35 -2.17 4.29
N ASP A 83 12.00 -1.80 5.53
CA ASP A 83 12.67 -2.23 6.76
C ASP A 83 11.60 -2.70 7.75
N PRO A 84 11.53 -4.01 8.05
CA PRO A 84 10.52 -4.56 8.95
C PRO A 84 10.64 -4.04 10.38
N GLU A 85 11.86 -3.75 10.87
CA GLU A 85 12.05 -3.26 12.24
C GLU A 85 11.66 -1.77 12.35
N GLY A 86 12.02 -0.96 11.36
CA GLY A 86 11.55 0.42 11.23
C GLY A 86 10.02 0.50 11.14
N LEU A 87 9.38 -0.39 10.36
CA LEU A 87 7.92 -0.46 10.29
C LEU A 87 7.29 -0.80 11.65
N LYS A 88 7.80 -1.81 12.36
CA LYS A 88 7.30 -2.17 13.70
C LYS A 88 7.48 -1.02 14.69
N ALA A 89 8.62 -0.34 14.66
CA ALA A 89 8.90 0.81 15.53
C ALA A 89 7.92 1.96 15.27
N GLU A 90 7.57 2.20 14.00
CA GLU A 90 6.56 3.20 13.65
C GLU A 90 5.17 2.77 14.12
N LEU A 91 4.75 1.53 13.86
CA LEU A 91 3.44 1.01 14.28
C LEU A 91 3.23 1.07 15.79
N LYS A 92 4.27 0.80 16.59
CA LYS A 92 4.22 0.89 18.06
C LYS A 92 3.86 2.29 18.59
N LYS A 93 4.04 3.35 17.81
CA LYS A 93 3.64 4.71 18.20
C LYS A 93 2.12 4.90 18.14
N TRP A 94 1.44 4.07 17.36
CA TRP A 94 0.04 4.22 17.00
C TRP A 94 -0.85 3.12 17.59
N VAL A 95 -0.29 1.96 17.89
CA VAL A 95 -0.97 0.84 18.56
C VAL A 95 -0.66 0.90 20.05
N GLN A 96 -1.60 1.45 20.82
CA GLN A 96 -1.62 1.35 22.29
C GLN A 96 -2.30 0.05 22.72
#